data_AF-A0A352NJ86-F1
#
_entry.id   AF-A0A352NJ86-F1
#
_cell.length_a   1.000
_cell.length_b   1.000
_cell.length_c   1.000
_cell.angle_alpha   90.00
_cell.angle_beta   90.00
_cell.angle_gamma   90.00
#
_symmetry.space_group_name_H-M   'P 1'
#
loop_
_entity.id
_entity.type
_entity.pdbx_description
1 polymer ?
#
loop_
_entity_poly.entity_id
_entity_poly.type
_entity_poly.pdbx_seq_one_letter_code
_entity_poly.pdbx_strand_id
1 'polypeptide(L)' 'MIFRNRAEAGRQLADKLAGFTERDALILAIPRGGVVIAAEIARMLNLHIDLIIPR' A
#
# COMPACT_ATOMS: atom_id res chain seq x y z
N MET A 1 13.44 3.82 -12.36
CA MET A 1 12.10 3.41 -12.84
C MET A 1 11.14 4.53 -12.50
N ILE A 2 10.31 4.97 -13.44
CA ILE A 2 9.35 6.08 -13.23
C ILE A 2 7.95 5.47 -13.26
N PHE A 3 7.14 5.73 -12.22
CA PHE A 3 5.72 5.38 -12.19
C PHE A 3 4.90 6.51 -12.81
N ARG A 4 3.83 6.19 -13.55
CA ARG A 4 2.91 7.16 -14.16
C ARG A 4 2.10 7.92 -13.11
N ASN A 5 1.69 7.24 -12.03
CA ASN A 5 0.98 7.83 -10.91
C ASN A 5 1.10 6.97 -9.64
N ARG A 6 0.58 7.48 -8.51
CA ARG A 6 0.59 6.77 -7.22
C ARG A 6 -0.18 5.45 -7.25
N ALA A 7 -1.25 5.38 -8.03
CA ALA A 7 -2.03 4.15 -8.12
C ALA A 7 -1.25 3.03 -8.82
N GLU A 8 -0.52 3.35 -9.90
CA GLU A 8 0.38 2.40 -10.54
C GLU A 8 1.52 1.96 -9.61
N ALA A 9 2.12 2.90 -8.88
CA ALA A 9 3.14 2.57 -7.90
C ALA A 9 2.60 1.60 -6.83
N GLY A 10 1.37 1.81 -6.35
CA GLY A 10 0.70 0.93 -5.39
C GLY A 10 0.45 -0.48 -5.93
N ARG A 11 -0.04 -0.61 -7.17
CA ARG A 11 -0.25 -1.93 -7.79
C ARG A 11 1.05 -2.71 -7.97
N GLN A 12 2.10 -2.06 -8.49
CA GLN A 12 3.40 -2.69 -8.65
C GLN A 12 4.04 -3.07 -7.31
N LEU A 13 3.78 -2.29 -6.24
CA LEU A 13 4.23 -2.63 -4.89
C LEU A 13 3.43 -3.82 -4.33
N ALA A 14 2.12 -3.87 -4.55
CA ALA A 14 1.28 -4.99 -4.13
C ALA A 14 1.76 -6.31 -4.76
N ASP A 15 2.05 -6.33 -6.05
CA ASP A 15 2.57 -7.52 -6.75
C ASP A 15 3.88 -8.02 -6.11
N LYS A 16 4.76 -7.11 -5.69
CA LYS A 16 6.00 -7.46 -5.01
C LYS A 16 5.80 -7.95 -3.58
N LEU A 17 4.74 -7.49 -2.91
CA LEU A 17 4.44 -7.85 -1.52
C LEU A 17 3.60 -9.14 -1.41
N ALA A 18 2.92 -9.58 -2.47
CA ALA A 18 2.03 -10.73 -2.44
C ALA A 18 2.65 -12.01 -1.85
N GLY A 19 3.95 -12.23 -2.04
CA GLY A 19 4.68 -13.39 -1.47
C GLY A 19 5.21 -13.22 -0.04
N PHE A 20 5.11 -12.01 0.52
CA PHE A 20 5.66 -11.66 1.84
C PHE A 20 4.58 -11.41 2.90
N THR A 21 3.30 -11.42 2.50
CA THR A 21 2.24 -10.93 3.37
C THR A 21 1.52 -12.07 4.07
N GLU A 22 1.42 -11.99 5.40
CA GLU A 22 0.59 -12.89 6.20
C GLU A 22 -0.88 -12.45 6.18
N ARG A 23 -1.78 -13.36 6.58
CA ARG A 23 -3.24 -13.14 6.51
C ARG A 23 -3.73 -11.92 7.31
N ASP A 24 -3.03 -11.57 8.39
CA ASP A 24 -3.45 -10.52 9.33
C ASP A 24 -2.56 -9.26 9.26
N ALA A 25 -1.86 -9.06 8.16
CA ALA A 25 -1.02 -7.87 8.00
C ALA A 25 -1.85 -6.57 7.93
N LEU A 26 -1.32 -5.51 8.53
CA LEU A 26 -1.89 -4.17 8.51
C LEU A 26 -1.01 -3.21 7.70
N ILE A 27 -1.62 -2.47 6.79
CA ILE A 27 -0.94 -1.42 6.03
C ILE A 27 -1.05 -0.09 6.78
N LEU A 28 0.09 0.48 7.18
CA LEU A 28 0.14 1.80 7.81
C LEU A 28 0.61 2.86 6.81
N ALA A 29 -0.31 3.75 6.42
CA ALA A 29 -0.02 4.81 5.45
C ALA A 29 0.44 6.10 6.14
N ILE A 30 1.50 6.72 5.62
CA ILE A 30 1.90 8.09 5.98
C ILE A 30 1.15 9.08 5.06
N PRO A 31 0.32 10.00 5.61
CA PRO A 31 -0.38 10.98 4.81
C PRO A 31 0.52 12.01 4.12
N ARG A 32 0.10 12.62 3.00
CA ARG A 32 -1.16 12.40 2.26
C ARG A 32 -1.01 11.44 1.08
N GLY A 33 0.16 11.46 0.44
CA GLY A 33 0.41 10.68 -0.78
C GLY A 33 0.48 9.18 -0.55
N GLY A 34 0.98 8.74 0.61
CA GLY A 34 1.08 7.32 0.96
C GLY A 34 -0.27 6.62 1.05
N VAL A 35 -1.34 7.36 1.37
CA VAL A 35 -2.71 6.81 1.48
C VAL A 35 -3.19 6.26 0.13
N VAL A 36 -2.94 6.95 -0.97
CA VAL A 36 -3.36 6.51 -2.32
C VAL A 36 -2.63 5.22 -2.72
N ILE A 37 -1.37 5.08 -2.31
CA ILE A 37 -0.56 3.89 -2.59
C ILE A 37 -1.06 2.71 -1.73
N ALA A 38 -1.26 2.95 -0.43
CA ALA A 38 -1.78 1.95 0.50
C ALA A 38 -3.15 1.41 0.08
N ALA A 39 -4.05 2.28 -0.41
CA ALA A 39 -5.37 1.90 -0.93
C ALA A 39 -5.29 0.83 -2.02
N GLU A 40 -4.35 0.97 -2.97
CA GLU A 40 -4.17 -0.03 -4.02
C GLU A 40 -3.62 -1.35 -3.50
N ILE A 41 -2.67 -1.30 -2.55
CA ILE A 41 -2.09 -2.51 -1.96
C ILE A 41 -3.15 -3.28 -1.17
N ALA A 42 -3.91 -2.60 -0.32
CA ALA A 42 -4.98 -3.21 0.46
C ALA A 42 -6.05 -3.86 -0.41
N ARG A 43 -6.46 -3.16 -1.49
CA ARG A 43 -7.44 -3.69 -2.43
C ARG A 43 -6.94 -4.96 -3.13
N MET A 44 -5.66 -5.02 -3.49
CA MET A 44 -5.08 -6.16 -4.20
C MET A 44 -4.77 -7.35 -3.29
N LEU A 45 -4.31 -7.09 -2.07
CA LEU A 45 -3.89 -8.13 -1.13
C LEU A 45 -4.98 -8.48 -0.10
N ASN A 46 -6.15 -7.84 -0.17
CA ASN A 46 -7.27 -8.00 0.76
C ASN A 46 -6.86 -7.76 2.22
N LEU A 47 -6.18 -6.64 2.47
CA LEU A 47 -5.65 -6.25 3.78
C LEU A 47 -6.34 -5.01 4.33
N HIS A 48 -6.24 -4.81 5.64
CA HIS A 48 -6.72 -3.61 6.30
C HIS A 48 -5.71 -2.45 6.15
N ILE A 49 -6.22 -1.21 6.23
CA ILE A 49 -5.42 0.02 6.19
C ILE A 49 -5.70 0.84 7.44
N ASP A 50 -4.65 1.41 8.00
CA ASP A 50 -4.74 2.50 8.97
C ASP A 50 -3.69 3.59 8.67
N LEU A 51 -3.75 4.71 9.39
CA LEU A 51 -2.85 5.85 9.24
C LEU A 51 -1.83 5.89 10.37
N ILE A 52 -0.58 6.20 10.02
CA ILE A 52 0.43 6.60 11.00
C ILE A 52 0.76 8.08 10.83
N ILE A 53 0.66 8.83 11.94
CA ILE A 53 0.97 10.27 12.00
C ILE A 53 2.26 10.44 12.81
N PRO A 54 3.44 10.41 12.16
CA PRO A 54 4.71 10.65 12.85
C PRO A 54 4.80 12.10 13.32
N ARG A 55 5.55 12.33 14.40
CA ARG A 55 5.84 13.66 14.94
C ARG A 55 7.05 14.29 14.28
#